data_AF-H8Z7Z3-F1
#
_entry.id   AF-H8Z7Z3-F1
#
_cell.length_a   1.000
_cell.length_b   1.000
_cell.length_c   1.000
_cell.angle_alpha   90.00
_cell.angle_beta   90.00
_cell.angle_gamma   90.00
#
_symmetry.space_group_name_H-M   'P 1'
#
loop_
_entity.id
_entity.type
_entity.pdbx_description
1 polymer ?
#
loop_
_entity_poly.entity_id
_entity_poly.type
_entity_poly.pdbx_seq_one_letter_code
_entity_poly.pdbx_strand_id
1 'polypeptide(L)'
;MKVAAPTALVLAVAGWALTVFIGNTLLSGIPIEDRACQTGCIQGLFFSGFAVGAIALILAALSVTKPSAGRIASFAALALALPLFAIYAGIVVIGNLAA
;
A
#
# COMPACT_ATOMS: atom_id res chain seq x y z
N MET A 1 -18.71 -11.66 6.37
CA MET A 1 -17.59 -10.74 6.71
C MET A 1 -16.43 -11.40 7.47
N LYS A 2 -16.50 -12.68 7.85
CA LYS A 2 -15.36 -13.39 8.48
C LYS A 2 -14.03 -13.31 7.69
N VAL A 3 -14.11 -13.07 6.38
CA VAL A 3 -12.93 -13.03 5.48
C VAL A 3 -12.40 -11.60 5.27
N ALA A 4 -13.16 -10.55 5.58
CA ALA A 4 -12.77 -9.18 5.24
C ALA A 4 -11.53 -8.68 6.00
N ALA A 5 -11.47 -8.90 7.32
CA ALA A 5 -10.32 -8.53 8.14
C ALA A 5 -9.02 -9.29 7.76
N PRO A 6 -9.01 -10.63 7.60
CA PRO A 6 -7.79 -11.32 7.19
C PRO A 6 -7.36 -10.94 5.76
N THR A 7 -8.31 -10.74 4.83
CA THR A 7 -7.97 -10.26 3.48
C THR A 7 -7.38 -8.85 3.50
N ALA A 8 -7.95 -7.93 4.30
CA ALA A 8 -7.41 -6.59 4.48
C ALA A 8 -5.97 -6.62 5.03
N LEU A 9 -5.71 -7.52 5.98
CA LEU A 9 -4.40 -7.66 6.60
C LEU A 9 -3.36 -8.21 5.61
N VAL A 10 -3.72 -9.22 4.82
CA VAL A 10 -2.87 -9.76 3.74
C VAL A 10 -2.58 -8.69 2.69
N LEU A 11 -3.59 -7.94 2.26
CA LEU A 11 -3.42 -6.83 1.31
C LEU A 11 -2.53 -5.72 1.88
N ALA A 12 -2.70 -5.36 3.16
CA ALA A 12 -1.86 -4.35 3.80
C ALA A 12 -0.39 -4.80 3.85
N VAL A 13 -0.12 -6.07 4.21
CA VAL A 13 1.23 -6.64 4.21
C VAL A 13 1.83 -6.67 2.80
N ALA A 14 1.06 -7.08 1.80
CA ALA A 14 1.50 -7.07 0.40
C ALA A 14 1.83 -5.64 -0.08
N GLY A 15 1.01 -4.66 0.29
CA GLY A 15 1.27 -3.25 0.01
C GLY A 15 2.57 -2.77 0.65
N TRP A 16 2.85 -3.14 1.90
CA TRP A 16 4.12 -2.81 2.58
C TRP A 16 5.32 -3.47 1.93
N ALA A 17 5.21 -4.74 1.52
CA ALA A 17 6.27 -5.44 0.80
C ALA A 17 6.60 -4.75 -0.53
N LEU A 18 5.57 -4.30 -1.28
CA LEU A 18 5.75 -3.50 -2.49
C LEU A 18 6.44 -2.16 -2.20
N THR A 19 6.03 -1.45 -1.15
CA THR A 19 6.66 -0.18 -0.74
C THR A 19 8.14 -0.37 -0.42
N VAL A 20 8.50 -1.42 0.33
CA VAL A 20 9.90 -1.75 0.64
C VAL A 20 10.68 -2.11 -0.62
N PHE A 21 10.10 -2.89 -1.52
CA PHE A 21 10.74 -3.26 -2.78
C PHE A 21 11.01 -2.04 -3.68
N ILE A 22 10.02 -1.15 -3.82
CA ILE A 22 10.16 0.11 -4.56
C ILE A 22 11.24 0.98 -3.91
N GLY A 23 11.19 1.15 -2.59
CA GLY A 23 12.17 1.93 -1.83
C GLY A 23 13.59 1.40 -2.02
N ASN A 24 13.80 0.09 -1.88
CA ASN A 24 15.10 -0.54 -2.08
C ASN A 24 15.60 -0.40 -3.52
N THR A 25 14.70 -0.53 -4.50
CA THR A 25 15.05 -0.30 -5.91
C THR A 25 15.47 1.14 -6.15
N LEU A 26 14.77 2.12 -5.57
CA LEU A 26 15.09 3.55 -5.70
C LEU A 26 16.42 3.90 -5.01
N LEU A 27 16.65 3.38 -3.80
CA LEU A 27 17.82 3.67 -2.95
C LEU A 27 19.08 2.87 -3.29
N SER A 28 19.00 1.81 -4.11
CA SER A 28 20.12 0.90 -4.36
C SER A 28 21.36 1.53 -5.02
N GLY A 29 21.34 2.82 -5.37
CA GLY A 29 22.48 3.54 -5.94
C GLY A 29 22.89 3.07 -7.33
N ILE A 30 22.16 2.10 -7.91
CA ILE A 30 22.43 1.55 -9.24
C ILE A 30 22.10 2.63 -10.28
N PRO A 31 22.98 2.87 -11.28
CA PRO A 31 22.73 3.78 -12.38
C PRO A 31 21.37 3.50 -13.02
N ILE A 32 20.62 4.55 -13.39
CA ILE A 32 19.26 4.40 -13.95
C ILE A 32 19.27 3.54 -15.22
N GLU A 33 20.38 3.55 -15.95
CA GLU A 33 20.63 2.77 -17.18
C GLU A 33 20.77 1.27 -16.92
N ASP A 34 21.22 0.87 -15.72
CA ASP A 34 21.39 -0.52 -15.28
C ASP A 34 20.20 -1.05 -14.47
N ARG A 35 19.15 -0.24 -14.28
CA ARG A 35 17.93 -0.70 -13.60
C ARG A 35 17.16 -1.63 -14.52
N ALA A 36 16.93 -2.87 -14.06
CA ALA A 36 16.06 -3.83 -14.73
C ALA A 36 14.61 -3.30 -14.95
N CYS A 37 14.20 -2.24 -14.24
CA CYS A 37 12.92 -1.55 -14.41
C CYS A 37 13.11 -0.06 -14.72
N GLN A 38 12.77 0.35 -15.94
CA GLN A 38 12.65 1.75 -16.34
C GLN A 38 11.46 2.46 -15.66
N THR A 39 11.33 3.77 -15.90
CA THR A 39 10.28 4.67 -15.37
C THR A 39 8.87 4.08 -15.44
N GLY A 40 8.48 3.48 -16.57
CA GLY A 40 7.15 2.88 -16.73
C GLY A 40 6.88 1.69 -15.80
N CYS A 41 7.88 0.85 -15.54
CA CYS A 41 7.75 -0.26 -14.59
C CYS A 41 7.60 0.24 -13.15
N ILE A 42 8.42 1.23 -12.75
CA ILE A 42 8.37 1.82 -11.41
C ILE A 42 7.01 2.49 -11.19
N GLN A 43 6.50 3.19 -12.20
CA GLN A 43 5.17 3.80 -12.18
C GLN A 43 4.06 2.73 -12.02
N GLY A 44 4.15 1.61 -12.76
CA GLY A 44 3.23 0.49 -12.61
C GLY A 44 3.27 -0.15 -11.21
N LEU A 45 4.45 -0.36 -10.65
CA LEU A 45 4.66 -0.86 -9.28
C LEU A 45 4.09 0.11 -8.23
N PHE A 46 4.26 1.41 -8.44
CA PHE A 46 3.71 2.44 -7.56
C PHE A 46 2.18 2.42 -7.56
N PHE A 47 1.54 2.43 -8.73
CA PHE A 47 0.07 2.44 -8.82
C PHE A 47 -0.55 1.12 -8.34
N SER A 48 0.13 -0.01 -8.53
CA SER A 48 -0.31 -1.29 -7.96
C SER A 48 -0.18 -1.29 -6.43
N GLY A 49 0.91 -0.76 -5.87
CA GLY A 49 1.04 -0.53 -4.43
C GLY A 49 -0.05 0.39 -3.87
N PHE A 50 -0.35 1.49 -4.57
CA PHE A 50 -1.44 2.41 -4.21
C PHE A 50 -2.81 1.72 -4.23
N ALA A 51 -3.13 0.97 -5.30
CA ALA A 51 -4.39 0.27 -5.44
C ALA A 51 -4.57 -0.79 -4.34
N VAL A 52 -3.53 -1.60 -4.09
CA VAL A 52 -3.54 -2.60 -3.01
C VAL A 52 -3.73 -1.93 -1.65
N GLY A 53 -3.06 -0.81 -1.41
CA GLY A 53 -3.22 -0.02 -0.18
C GLY A 53 -4.62 0.56 0.01
N ALA A 54 -5.20 1.14 -1.04
CA ALA A 54 -6.56 1.67 -1.02
C ALA A 54 -7.60 0.57 -0.77
N ILE A 55 -7.46 -0.58 -1.43
CA ILE A 55 -8.35 -1.74 -1.24
C ILE A 55 -8.21 -2.26 0.19
N ALA A 56 -6.98 -2.40 0.72
CA ALA A 56 -6.74 -2.82 2.10
C ALA A 56 -7.43 -1.87 3.10
N LEU A 57 -7.34 -0.56 2.87
CA LEU A 57 -7.96 0.46 3.71
C LEU A 57 -9.49 0.36 3.70
N ILE A 58 -10.09 0.22 2.53
CA ILE A 58 -11.54 0.09 2.36
C ILE A 58 -12.03 -1.18 3.08
N LEU A 59 -11.38 -2.33 2.88
CA LEU A 59 -11.76 -3.56 3.57
C LEU A 59 -11.56 -3.45 5.09
N ALA A 60 -10.49 -2.81 5.55
CA ALA A 60 -10.26 -2.57 6.97
C ALA A 60 -11.36 -1.68 7.57
N ALA A 61 -11.71 -0.57 6.93
CA ALA A 61 -12.79 0.32 7.37
C ALA A 61 -14.16 -0.40 7.40
N LEU A 62 -14.45 -1.21 6.38
CA LEU A 62 -15.67 -2.04 6.32
C LEU A 62 -15.70 -3.12 7.41
N SER A 63 -14.54 -3.66 7.80
CA SER A 63 -14.45 -4.63 8.89
C SER A 63 -14.64 -4.02 10.28
N VAL A 64 -14.26 -2.75 10.48
CA VAL A 64 -14.44 -2.03 11.75
C VAL A 64 -15.88 -1.54 11.93
N THR A 65 -16.54 -1.11 10.85
CA THR A 65 -17.92 -0.61 10.87
C THR A 65 -18.98 -1.70 11.07
N LYS A 66 -18.64 -2.97 10.84
CA LYS A 66 -19.55 -4.10 11.06
C LYS A 66 -18.96 -5.05 12.09
N PRO A 67 -19.47 -5.05 13.34
CA PRO A 67 -18.88 -5.82 14.43
C PRO A 67 -19.03 -7.31 14.15
N SER A 68 -17.96 -7.93 13.69
CA SER A 68 -17.81 -9.38 13.63
C SER A 68 -16.64 -9.81 14.52
N ALA A 69 -16.57 -11.10 14.85
CA ALA A 69 -15.79 -11.71 15.94
C ALA A 69 -14.23 -11.55 15.89
N GLY A 70 -13.69 -10.56 15.19
CA GLY A 70 -12.26 -10.27 15.07
C GLY A 70 -11.95 -8.78 15.16
N ARG A 71 -12.39 -8.12 16.25
CA ARG A 71 -12.21 -6.67 16.45
C ARG A 71 -10.73 -6.27 16.44
N ILE A 72 -9.87 -7.07 17.06
CA ILE A 72 -8.41 -6.87 17.08
C ILE A 72 -7.82 -6.94 15.67
N ALA A 73 -8.20 -7.96 14.88
CA ALA A 73 -7.73 -8.10 13.50
C ALA A 73 -8.19 -6.94 12.59
N SER A 74 -9.39 -6.41 12.83
CA SER A 74 -9.94 -5.27 12.09
C SER A 74 -9.16 -3.98 12.41
N PHE A 75 -8.83 -3.74 13.68
CA PHE A 75 -7.98 -2.61 14.07
C PHE A 75 -6.54 -2.76 13.59
N ALA A 76 -5.97 -3.97 13.63
CA ALA A 76 -4.64 -4.23 13.10
C ALA A 76 -4.56 -3.99 11.59
N ALA A 77 -5.57 -4.45 10.84
CA ALA A 77 -5.66 -4.18 9.40
C ALA A 77 -5.76 -2.68 9.12
N LEU A 78 -6.55 -1.94 9.91
CA LEU A 78 -6.69 -0.49 9.75
C LEU A 78 -5.38 0.24 10.08
N ALA A 79 -4.70 -0.14 11.17
CA ALA A 79 -3.43 0.44 11.58
C ALA A 79 -2.31 0.20 10.56
N LEU A 80 -2.35 -0.91 9.81
CA LEU A 80 -1.39 -1.20 8.74
C LEU A 80 -1.75 -0.52 7.42
N ALA A 81 -3.04 -0.45 7.06
CA ALA A 81 -3.49 0.09 5.78
C ALA A 81 -3.53 1.63 5.74
N LEU A 82 -3.86 2.29 6.85
CA LEU A 82 -3.94 3.76 6.95
C LEU A 82 -2.61 4.46 6.62
N PRO A 83 -1.48 4.15 7.29
CA PRO A 83 -0.20 4.79 6.96
C PRO A 83 0.26 4.45 5.55
N LEU A 84 0.02 3.22 5.10
CA LEU A 84 0.37 2.81 3.74
C LEU A 84 -0.36 3.69 2.70
N PHE A 85 -1.68 3.84 2.83
CA PHE A 85 -2.45 4.72 1.95
C PHE A 85 -1.98 6.18 2.04
N ALA A 86 -1.71 6.69 3.25
CA ALA A 86 -1.24 8.05 3.46
C ALA A 86 0.09 8.33 2.74
N ILE A 87 1.03 7.38 2.72
CA ILE A 87 2.30 7.50 2.00
C ILE A 87 2.05 7.69 0.49
N TYR A 88 1.28 6.79 -0.13
CA TYR A 88 1.01 6.87 -1.56
C TYR A 88 0.20 8.13 -1.92
N ALA A 89 -0.81 8.46 -1.13
CA ALA A 89 -1.59 9.68 -1.33
C ALA A 89 -0.71 10.94 -1.22
N GLY A 90 0.19 10.99 -0.23
CA GLY A 90 1.14 12.08 -0.07
C GLY A 90 2.07 12.22 -1.27
N ILE A 91 2.61 11.11 -1.80
CA ILE A 91 3.46 11.13 -2.99
C ILE A 91 2.71 11.68 -4.21
N VAL A 92 1.45 11.29 -4.42
CA VAL A 92 0.62 11.81 -5.52
C VAL A 92 0.37 13.30 -5.36
N VAL A 93 0.02 13.75 -4.16
CA VAL A 93 -0.24 15.18 -3.87
C VAL A 93 1.01 16.02 -4.09
N ILE A 94 2.16 15.58 -3.57
CA ILE A 94 3.45 16.27 -3.77
C ILE A 94 3.81 16.31 -5.26
N GLY A 95 3.65 15.19 -5.96
CA GLY A 95 3.93 15.11 -7.40
C GLY A 95 3.06 16.06 -8.24
N ASN A 96 1.78 16.20 -7.91
CA ASN A 96 0.87 17.12 -8.59
C ASN A 96 1.10 18.59 -8.21
N LEU A 97 1.59 18.88 -7.01
CA LEU A 97 1.94 20.25 -6.58
C LEU A 97 3.28 20.73 -7.15
N ALA A 98 4.17 19.79 -7.51
CA ALA A 98 5.47 20.08 -8.08
C ALA A 98 5.47 20.20 -9.62
N ALA A 99 4.32 19.91 -10.27
CA ALA A 99 4.09 20.02 -11.70
C ALA A 99 3.42 21.35 -12.05
#